data_AF-A0A7C4B8C0-F1
#
_entry.id   AF-A0A7C4B8C0-F1
#
_cell.length_a   1.000
_cell.length_b   1.000
_cell.length_c   1.000
_cell.angle_alpha   90.00
_cell.angle_beta   90.00
_cell.angle_gamma   90.00
#
_symmetry.space_group_name_H-M   'P 1'
#
loop_
_entity.id
_entity.type
_entity.pdbx_description
1 polymer ?
#
loop_
_entity_poly.entity_id
_entity_poly.type
_entity_poly.pdbx_seq_one_letter_code
_entity_poly.pdbx_strand_id
1 'polypeptide(L)'
;MAVRWSVKTLRDWVERCAELEGWDACSRAVEEAYGRWQYKVPYAFFSEGVFRDILLRIPSDRAWEAYSLLCQSRGEIPFDEKLYELLELIFTKVLESLTTPENKIHARAILEVIRLAKLLSSPILRE
;
A
#
# COMPACT_ATOMS: atom_id res chain seq x y z
N MET A 1 -13.55 -18.41 -3.91
CA MET A 1 -13.46 -17.59 -5.15
C MET A 1 -12.69 -16.33 -4.79
N ALA A 2 -11.42 -16.22 -5.17
CA ALA A 2 -10.66 -15.00 -4.93
C ALA A 2 -10.88 -14.06 -6.13
N VAL A 3 -11.81 -13.12 -5.98
CA VAL A 3 -12.06 -12.12 -7.02
C VAL A 3 -10.89 -11.14 -7.00
N ARG A 4 -9.87 -11.41 -7.83
CA ARG A 4 -8.70 -10.54 -8.04
C ARG A 4 -9.11 -9.35 -8.91
N TRP A 5 -9.73 -8.33 -8.32
CA TRP A 5 -9.79 -7.03 -8.99
C TRP A 5 -8.40 -6.41 -8.92
N SER A 6 -7.98 -5.73 -9.99
CA SER A 6 -6.79 -4.89 -9.90
C SER A 6 -7.14 -3.64 -9.09
N VAL A 7 -6.26 -3.24 -8.18
CA VAL A 7 -6.35 -2.00 -7.37
C VAL A 7 -6.70 -0.80 -8.25
N LYS A 8 -6.12 -0.75 -9.46
CA LYS A 8 -6.43 0.23 -10.50
C LYS A 8 -7.91 0.24 -10.90
N THR A 9 -8.51 -0.92 -11.18
CA THR A 9 -9.92 -1.02 -11.58
C THR A 9 -10.87 -0.47 -10.52
N LEU A 10 -10.57 -0.72 -9.24
CA LEU A 10 -11.37 -0.23 -8.12
C LEU A 10 -11.18 1.28 -7.93
N ARG A 11 -9.95 1.78 -8.04
CA ARG A 11 -9.68 3.22 -8.03
C ARG A 11 -10.43 3.95 -9.14
N ASP A 12 -10.30 3.47 -10.38
CA ASP A 12 -10.95 4.07 -11.55
C ASP A 12 -12.49 4.01 -11.46
N TRP A 13 -13.05 3.06 -10.69
CA TRP A 13 -14.48 3.03 -10.37
C TRP A 13 -14.85 4.09 -9.34
N VAL A 14 -14.10 4.19 -8.24
CA VAL A 14 -14.39 5.19 -7.19
C VAL A 14 -14.28 6.59 -7.75
N GLU A 15 -13.23 6.88 -8.53
CA GLU A 15 -13.03 8.18 -9.17
C GLU A 15 -14.25 8.59 -10.01
N ARG A 16 -14.77 7.67 -10.85
CA ARG A 16 -15.97 7.92 -11.68
C ARG A 16 -17.25 8.05 -10.87
N CYS A 17 -17.39 7.26 -9.81
CA CYS A 17 -18.56 7.33 -8.92
C CYS A 17 -18.55 8.65 -8.13
N ALA A 18 -17.38 9.08 -7.65
CA ALA A 18 -17.21 10.25 -6.82
C ALA A 18 -17.58 11.56 -7.54
N GLU A 19 -17.46 11.59 -8.87
CA GLU A 19 -17.95 12.69 -9.71
C GLU A 19 -19.48 12.91 -9.60
N LEU A 20 -20.24 11.88 -9.20
CA LEU A 20 -21.71 11.91 -9.14
C LEU A 20 -22.24 11.90 -7.71
N GLU A 21 -21.73 11.01 -6.86
CA GLU A 21 -22.28 10.74 -5.51
C GLU A 21 -21.37 11.21 -4.37
N GLY A 22 -20.19 11.74 -4.70
CA GLY A 22 -19.19 12.17 -3.74
C GLY A 22 -18.29 11.04 -3.24
N TRP A 23 -17.07 11.42 -2.85
CA TRP A 23 -16.00 10.49 -2.53
C TRP A 23 -16.33 9.52 -1.38
N ASP A 24 -16.94 10.03 -0.31
CA ASP A 24 -17.24 9.26 0.90
C ASP A 24 -18.29 8.17 0.67
N ALA A 25 -19.28 8.40 -0.20
CA ALA A 25 -20.31 7.41 -0.50
C ALA A 25 -19.76 6.28 -1.36
N CYS A 26 -19.01 6.63 -2.41
CA CYS A 26 -18.41 5.67 -3.34
C CYS A 26 -17.29 4.84 -2.70
N SER A 27 -16.49 5.46 -1.82
CA SER A 27 -15.46 4.75 -1.06
C SER A 27 -16.05 3.72 -0.11
N ARG A 28 -17.08 4.09 0.66
CA ARG A 28 -17.83 3.16 1.52
C ARG A 28 -18.45 2.03 0.71
N ALA A 29 -19.08 2.34 -0.43
CA ALA A 29 -19.69 1.33 -1.29
C ALA A 29 -18.66 0.31 -1.81
N VAL A 30 -17.45 0.75 -2.16
CA VAL A 30 -16.37 -0.14 -2.60
C VAL A 30 -15.79 -0.94 -1.45
N GLU A 31 -15.59 -0.35 -0.29
CA GLU A 31 -15.12 -1.06 0.89
C GLU A 31 -16.14 -2.11 1.36
N GLU A 32 -17.44 -1.80 1.33
CA GLU A 32 -18.52 -2.74 1.65
C GLU A 32 -18.63 -3.87 0.61
N ALA A 33 -18.46 -3.56 -0.68
CA ALA A 33 -18.60 -4.54 -1.76
C ALA A 33 -17.37 -5.44 -1.95
N TYR A 34 -16.16 -4.93 -1.71
CA TYR A 34 -14.91 -5.61 -2.06
C TYR A 34 -13.99 -5.84 -0.86
N GLY A 35 -14.32 -5.29 0.31
CA GLY A 35 -13.58 -5.49 1.54
C GLY A 35 -12.21 -4.81 1.56
N ARG A 36 -11.42 -5.18 2.56
CA ARG A 36 -10.09 -4.64 2.83
C ARG A 36 -9.07 -5.06 1.76
N TRP A 37 -8.11 -4.18 1.50
CA TRP A 37 -7.13 -4.32 0.41
C TRP A 37 -6.10 -5.41 0.71
N GLN A 38 -5.87 -6.31 -0.24
CA GLN A 38 -4.87 -7.37 -0.09
C GLN A 38 -3.66 -7.12 -0.99
N TYR A 39 -2.47 -7.27 -0.43
CA TYR A 39 -1.24 -7.35 -1.21
C TYR A 39 -0.42 -8.58 -0.80
N LYS A 40 0.20 -9.21 -1.80
CA LYS A 40 1.14 -10.31 -1.60
C LYS A 40 2.46 -9.95 -2.25
N VAL A 41 3.51 -9.85 -1.45
CA VAL A 41 4.85 -9.49 -1.91
C VAL A 41 5.83 -10.56 -1.42
N PRO A 42 6.75 -11.04 -2.25
CA PRO A 42 7.76 -12.00 -1.82
C PRO A 42 8.60 -11.43 -0.68
N TYR A 43 8.87 -12.20 0.37
CA TYR A 43 9.74 -11.78 1.47
C TYR A 43 11.13 -11.31 0.98
N ALA A 44 11.60 -11.90 -0.13
CA ALA A 44 12.84 -11.53 -0.81
C ALA A 44 12.94 -10.02 -1.10
N PHE A 45 11.83 -9.39 -1.48
CA PHE A 45 11.74 -7.95 -1.77
C PHE A 45 12.13 -7.08 -0.56
N PHE A 46 11.74 -7.48 0.66
CA PHE A 46 12.05 -6.72 1.88
C PHE A 46 13.43 -7.03 2.46
N SER A 47 14.02 -8.17 2.06
CA SER A 47 15.36 -8.57 2.49
C SER A 47 16.49 -7.92 1.69
N GLU A 48 16.18 -7.14 0.65
CA GLU A 48 17.18 -6.46 -0.16
C GLU A 48 17.81 -5.25 0.53
N GLY A 49 19.08 -5.00 0.19
CA GLY A 49 19.85 -3.87 0.71
C GLY A 49 19.20 -2.52 0.44
N VAL A 50 18.55 -2.34 -0.72
CA VAL A 50 17.90 -1.07 -1.09
C VAL A 50 16.79 -0.68 -0.11
N PHE A 51 15.96 -1.64 0.29
CA PHE A 51 14.85 -1.38 1.20
C PHE A 51 15.39 -0.98 2.59
N ARG A 52 16.41 -1.70 3.07
CA ARG A 52 17.14 -1.36 4.29
C ARG A 52 17.78 0.03 4.22
N ASP A 53 18.45 0.36 3.13
CA ASP A 53 19.14 1.65 2.96
C ASP A 53 18.17 2.83 2.96
N ILE A 54 16.96 2.64 2.43
CA ILE A 54 15.90 3.65 2.47
C ILE A 54 15.38 3.83 3.90
N LEU A 55 15.12 2.73 4.61
CA LEU A 55 14.68 2.79 6.00
C LEU A 55 15.71 3.47 6.92
N LEU A 56 17.00 3.26 6.68
CA LEU A 56 18.09 3.91 7.44
C LEU A 56 18.15 5.43 7.26
N ARG A 57 17.50 5.99 6.23
CA ARG A 57 17.43 7.44 5.96
C ARG A 57 16.20 8.10 6.60
N ILE A 58 15.39 7.35 7.34
CA ILE A 58 14.17 7.79 8.02
C ILE A 58 14.46 7.86 9.52
N PRO A 59 13.84 8.79 10.28
CA PRO A 59 13.90 8.77 11.75
C PRO A 59 13.64 7.37 12.33
N SER A 60 14.46 6.95 13.29
CA SER A 60 14.55 5.56 13.74
C SER A 60 13.25 5.01 14.36
N ASP A 61 12.50 5.87 15.04
CA ASP A 61 11.19 5.57 15.61
C ASP A 61 10.18 5.17 14.53
N ARG A 62 10.10 5.95 13.46
CA ARG A 62 9.21 5.71 12.31
C ARG A 62 9.69 4.59 11.41
N ALA A 63 11.00 4.47 11.22
CA ALA A 63 11.60 3.40 10.43
C ALA A 63 11.31 2.02 11.03
N TRP A 64 11.35 1.90 12.36
CA TRP A 64 11.04 0.66 13.06
C TRP A 64 9.57 0.27 12.94
N GLU A 65 8.66 1.24 13.09
CA GLU A 65 7.23 1.03 12.91
C GLU A 65 6.91 0.51 11.50
N ALA A 66 7.37 1.20 10.46
CA ALA A 66 7.18 0.77 9.07
C ALA A 66 7.83 -0.60 8.79
N TYR A 67 9.04 -0.84 9.28
CA TYR A 67 9.72 -2.13 9.10
C TYR A 67 8.94 -3.28 9.75
N SER A 68 8.51 -3.10 11.00
CA SER A 68 7.75 -4.12 11.73
C SER A 68 6.44 -4.46 11.00
N LEU A 69 5.74 -3.44 10.50
CA LEU A 69 4.47 -3.58 9.79
C LEU A 69 4.61 -4.11 8.37
N LEU A 70 5.79 -4.02 7.75
CA LEU A 70 6.09 -4.55 6.41
C LEU A 70 6.74 -5.94 6.44
N CYS A 71 7.41 -6.32 7.52
CA CYS A 71 8.06 -7.63 7.66
C CYS A 71 7.20 -8.72 8.30
N GLN A 72 6.08 -8.39 8.96
CA GLN A 72 5.16 -9.39 9.54
C GLN A 72 4.46 -10.28 8.50
N SER A 73 4.59 -11.60 8.54
CA SER A 73 4.03 -12.48 7.49
C SER A 73 2.52 -12.38 7.24
N ARG A 74 1.72 -11.99 8.24
CA ARG A 74 0.25 -11.82 8.18
C ARG A 74 -0.18 -10.73 9.15
N GLY A 75 -1.31 -10.08 8.86
CA GLY A 75 -1.87 -9.09 9.78
C GLY A 75 -2.71 -8.02 9.09
N GLU A 76 -3.08 -7.02 9.87
CA GLU A 76 -3.79 -5.83 9.41
C GLU A 76 -2.89 -4.62 9.67
N ILE A 77 -2.70 -3.80 8.65
CA ILE A 77 -2.14 -2.46 8.80
C ILE A 77 -3.36 -1.54 9.01
N PRO A 78 -3.56 -0.99 10.23
CA PRO A 78 -4.67 -0.10 10.49
C PRO A 78 -4.52 1.17 9.65
N PHE A 79 -5.64 1.81 9.34
CA PHE A 79 -5.60 3.13 8.72
C PHE A 79 -5.02 4.14 9.72
N ASP A 80 -3.81 4.61 9.41
CA ASP A 80 -3.17 5.77 10.02
C ASP A 80 -2.56 6.60 8.89
N GLU A 81 -2.99 7.87 8.80
CA GLU A 81 -2.60 8.75 7.70
C GLU A 81 -1.09 8.99 7.65
N LYS A 82 -0.44 9.17 8.81
CA LYS A 82 1.01 9.42 8.91
C LYS A 82 1.81 8.17 8.55
N LEU A 83 1.32 7.00 8.96
CA LEU A 83 1.89 5.72 8.58
C LEU A 83 1.78 5.51 7.07
N TYR A 84 0.62 5.79 6.48
CA TYR A 84 0.44 5.61 5.03
C TYR A 84 1.32 6.58 4.24
N GLU A 85 1.46 7.84 4.68
CA GLU A 85 2.41 8.80 4.10
C GLU A 85 3.86 8.30 4.17
N LEU A 86 4.24 7.73 5.30
CA LEU A 86 5.56 7.15 5.49
C LEU A 86 5.80 5.98 4.53
N LEU A 87 4.82 5.08 4.41
CA LEU A 87 4.89 3.95 3.49
C LEU A 87 4.97 4.44 2.03
N GLU A 88 4.15 5.41 1.63
CA GLU A 88 4.23 6.04 0.31
C GLU A 88 5.61 6.63 0.02
N LEU A 89 6.20 7.33 0.99
CA LEU A 89 7.55 7.89 0.88
C LEU A 89 8.59 6.78 0.69
N ILE A 90 8.53 5.71 1.48
CA ILE A 90 9.46 4.57 1.37
C ILE A 90 9.38 3.97 -0.02
N PHE A 91 8.18 3.61 -0.49
CA PHE A 91 8.03 2.95 -1.79
C PHE A 91 8.33 3.87 -2.97
N THR A 92 8.08 5.17 -2.86
CA THR A 92 8.52 6.16 -3.85
C THR A 92 10.05 6.18 -3.96
N LYS A 93 10.76 6.21 -2.83
CA LYS A 93 12.23 6.12 -2.82
C LYS A 93 12.76 4.79 -3.38
N VAL A 94 12.03 3.69 -3.17
CA VAL A 94 12.38 2.39 -3.78
C VAL A 94 12.31 2.48 -5.31
N LEU A 95 11.27 3.13 -5.86
CA LEU A 95 11.12 3.30 -7.31
C LEU A 95 12.22 4.16 -7.94
N GLU A 96 12.66 5.19 -7.22
CA GLU A 96 13.76 6.10 -7.61
C GLU A 96 15.14 5.45 -7.50
N SER A 97 15.28 4.39 -6.71
CA SER A 97 16.56 3.70 -6.48
C SER A 97 17.03 2.85 -7.67
N LEU A 98 18.27 2.35 -7.57
CA LEU A 98 18.90 1.42 -8.51
C LEU A 98 18.50 -0.05 -8.26
N THR A 99 17.32 -0.32 -7.67
CA THR A 99 16.80 -1.70 -7.51
C THR A 99 16.43 -2.37 -8.83
N THR A 100 16.21 -3.68 -8.80
CA THR A 100 15.89 -4.48 -9.98
C THR A 100 14.52 -4.11 -10.59
N PRO A 101 14.29 -4.36 -11.89
CA PRO A 101 12.99 -4.13 -12.52
C PRO A 101 11.83 -4.87 -11.84
N GLU A 102 12.07 -6.11 -11.38
CA GLU A 102 11.08 -6.91 -10.64
C GLU A 102 10.67 -6.22 -9.33
N ASN A 103 11.63 -5.69 -8.59
CA ASN A 103 11.35 -4.94 -7.38
C ASN A 103 10.61 -3.64 -7.66
N LYS A 104 10.90 -2.96 -8.78
CA LYS A 104 10.11 -1.78 -9.17
C LYS A 104 8.66 -2.13 -9.48
N ILE A 105 8.36 -3.33 -9.99
CA ILE A 105 6.99 -3.81 -10.19
C ILE A 105 6.30 -4.03 -8.83
N HIS A 106 6.96 -4.71 -7.90
CA HIS A 106 6.43 -4.93 -6.56
C HIS A 106 6.21 -3.62 -5.80
N ALA A 107 7.18 -2.70 -5.82
CA ALA A 107 7.08 -1.40 -5.20
C ALA A 107 5.94 -0.56 -5.77
N ARG A 108 5.70 -0.59 -7.10
CA ARG A 108 4.53 0.07 -7.72
C ARG A 108 3.22 -0.53 -7.22
N ALA A 109 3.10 -1.85 -7.21
CA ALA A 109 1.88 -2.51 -6.76
C ALA A 109 1.56 -2.18 -5.30
N ILE A 110 2.56 -2.18 -4.42
CA ILE A 110 2.38 -1.82 -3.01
C ILE A 110 2.02 -0.34 -2.87
N LEU A 111 2.69 0.55 -3.60
CA LEU A 111 2.41 1.98 -3.59
C LEU A 111 0.98 2.28 -4.07
N GLU A 112 0.48 1.57 -5.08
CA GLU A 112 -0.91 1.68 -5.53
C GLU A 112 -1.89 1.24 -4.44
N VAL A 113 -1.62 0.14 -3.74
CA VAL A 113 -2.44 -0.34 -2.62
C VAL A 113 -2.48 0.68 -1.49
N ILE A 114 -1.32 1.22 -1.09
CA ILE A 114 -1.24 2.22 -0.01
C ILE A 114 -2.01 3.47 -0.39
N ARG A 115 -1.82 3.99 -1.61
CA ARG A 115 -2.52 5.19 -2.09
C ARG A 115 -4.02 4.98 -2.12
N LEU A 116 -4.48 3.84 -2.63
CA LEU A 116 -5.90 3.53 -2.67
C LEU A 116 -6.47 3.38 -1.26
N ALA A 117 -5.79 2.67 -0.37
CA ALA A 117 -6.20 2.50 1.01
C ALA A 117 -6.24 3.86 1.75
N LYS A 118 -5.26 4.76 1.51
CA LYS A 118 -5.22 6.12 2.06
C LYS A 118 -6.44 6.92 1.62
N LEU A 119 -6.68 6.92 0.32
CA LEU A 119 -7.76 7.63 -0.34
C LEU A 119 -9.14 7.18 0.15
N LEU A 120 -9.27 5.94 0.60
CA LEU A 120 -10.51 5.35 1.09
C LEU A 120 -10.57 5.24 2.62
N SER A 121 -9.58 5.78 3.34
CA SER A 121 -9.48 5.69 4.81
C SER A 121 -9.61 4.27 5.36
N SER A 122 -9.09 3.28 4.62
CA SER A 122 -9.37 1.86 4.83
C SER A 122 -8.11 1.10 5.28
N PRO A 123 -8.23 0.11 6.18
CA PRO A 123 -7.10 -0.72 6.59
C PRO A 123 -6.64 -1.68 5.47
N ILE A 124 -5.36 -2.07 5.50
CA ILE A 124 -4.77 -3.01 4.53
C ILE A 124 -4.59 -4.38 5.19
N LEU A 125 -5.09 -5.44 4.56
CA LEU A 125 -4.87 -6.82 4.99
C LEU A 125 -3.62 -7.43 4.33
N ARG A 126 -2.92 -8.26 5.10
CA ARG A 126 -1.76 -9.05 4.66
C ARG A 126 -2.01 -10.54 4.80
N GLU A 127 -1.81 -11.28 3.71
CA GLU A 127 -1.93 -12.75 3.63
C GLU A 127 -0.60 -13.48 3.39
#